data_AF-A0A0M9BNQ3-F1
#
_entry.id   AF-A0A0M9BNQ3-F1
#
_cell.length_a   1.000
_cell.length_b   1.000
_cell.length_c   1.000
_cell.angle_alpha   90.00
_cell.angle_beta   90.00
_cell.angle_gamma   90.00
#
_symmetry.space_group_name_H-M   'P 1'
#
loop_
_entity.id
_entity.type
_entity.pdbx_description
1 polymer ?
#
loop_
_entity_poly.entity_id
_entity_poly.type
_entity_poly.pdbx_seq_one_letter_code
_entity_poly.pdbx_strand_id
1 'polypeptide(L)'
;MRYVDPSGYGCEDKGLNYETNPDHPIRVYRNVDLSKSEAIYVADPRLVVEMPFIGKNGSSMNSEGWLRDHKYFWKELLDRYPEAFSDNNKKIIAGKNPFTTMPTNDEVFRTYFPQYDVKGLRGQGLVHHHVGGGGQAVPVPTPIHPGSGGIHNVEKKLGIWGNDSMYAELLQKFIK
;
A
#
# COMPACT_ATOMS: atom_id res chain seq x y z
N MET A 1 -19.70 2.71 16.39
CA MET A 1 -19.14 1.36 16.61
C MET A 1 -17.64 1.49 16.42
N ARG A 2 -16.83 1.33 17.48
CA ARG A 2 -15.36 1.46 17.38
C ARG A 2 -14.82 0.14 16.85
N TYR A 3 -14.23 0.15 15.65
CA TYR A 3 -13.50 -1.01 15.14
C TYR A 3 -12.18 -1.09 15.92
N VAL A 4 -11.98 -2.20 16.61
CA VAL A 4 -10.72 -2.56 17.28
C VAL A 4 -10.18 -3.72 16.47
N ASP A 5 -9.01 -3.55 15.86
CA ASP A 5 -8.43 -4.62 15.07
C ASP A 5 -7.89 -5.75 15.99
N PRO A 6 -7.64 -6.96 15.45
CA PRO A 6 -7.22 -8.12 16.23
C PRO A 6 -5.84 -8.02 16.90
N SER A 7 -5.06 -6.97 16.63
CA SER A 7 -3.80 -6.66 17.31
C SER A 7 -3.99 -5.87 18.61
N GLY A 8 -5.22 -5.49 18.95
CA GLY A 8 -5.55 -4.76 20.18
C GLY A 8 -5.38 -3.24 20.08
N TYR A 9 -5.05 -2.72 18.91
CA TYR A 9 -4.94 -1.27 18.69
C TYR A 9 -6.27 -0.72 18.15
N GLY A 10 -6.98 0.01 19.02
CA GLY A 10 -8.11 0.83 18.62
C GLY A 10 -7.61 2.09 17.92
N CYS A 11 -8.01 2.28 16.66
CA CYS A 11 -7.91 3.56 15.98
C CYS A 11 -8.88 4.55 16.64
N GLU A 12 -8.46 5.17 17.74
CA GLU A 12 -9.03 6.45 18.14
C GLU A 12 -8.48 7.53 17.22
N ASP A 13 -9.36 8.42 16.75
CA ASP A 13 -9.08 9.63 15.98
C ASP A 13 -8.06 10.55 16.69
N LYS A 14 -6.80 10.16 16.68
CA LYS A 14 -5.65 10.97 17.06
C LYS A 14 -4.72 10.96 15.88
N GLY A 15 -4.66 12.12 15.22
CA GLY A 15 -3.93 12.33 13.97
C GLY A 15 -2.56 11.65 13.97
N LEU A 16 -2.23 11.08 12.81
CA LEU A 16 -0.93 10.58 12.38
C LEU A 16 0.18 11.06 13.33
N ASN A 17 0.55 10.24 14.31
CA ASN A 17 1.63 10.62 15.22
C ASN A 17 2.94 10.45 14.44
N TYR A 18 3.52 11.57 14.01
CA TYR A 18 4.67 11.63 13.12
C TYR A 18 6.02 11.42 13.83
N GLU A 19 6.00 11.11 15.13
CA GLU A 19 7.20 10.74 15.89
C GLU A 19 7.70 9.33 15.53
N THR A 20 8.99 9.06 15.76
CA THR A 20 9.60 7.76 15.48
C THR A 20 8.90 6.65 16.25
N ASN A 21 8.15 5.81 15.53
CA ASN A 21 7.41 4.69 16.10
C ASN A 21 8.10 3.35 15.75
N PRO A 22 8.78 2.67 16.70
CA PRO A 22 9.44 1.40 16.43
C PRO A 22 8.45 0.26 16.11
N ASP A 23 7.19 0.39 16.51
CA ASP A 23 6.13 -0.60 16.33
C ASP A 23 5.16 -0.23 15.19
N HIS A 24 5.57 0.68 14.29
CA HIS A 24 4.73 1.09 13.18
C HIS A 24 4.29 -0.14 12.33
N PRO A 25 2.99 -0.25 11.97
CA PRO A 25 2.46 -1.40 11.22
C PRO A 25 3.08 -1.53 9.82
N ILE A 26 3.40 -0.39 9.19
CA ILE A 26 4.25 -0.34 7.99
C ILE A 26 5.71 -0.42 8.44
N ARG A 27 6.38 -1.54 8.15
CA ARG A 27 7.73 -1.86 8.65
C ARG A 27 8.75 -0.81 8.26
N VAL A 28 8.70 -0.35 7.01
CA VAL A 28 9.67 0.62 6.47
C VAL A 28 9.51 2.02 7.05
N TYR A 29 8.40 2.31 7.75
CA TYR A 29 8.18 3.59 8.45
C TYR A 29 8.70 3.57 9.90
N ARG A 30 9.14 2.41 10.40
CA ARG A 30 9.66 2.31 11.77
C ARG A 30 10.90 3.17 11.91
N ASN A 31 10.91 4.00 12.95
CA ASN A 31 11.97 4.97 13.23
C ASN A 31 12.18 6.03 12.12
N VAL A 32 11.20 6.25 11.25
CA VAL A 32 11.21 7.33 10.25
C VAL A 32 10.37 8.51 10.75
N ASP A 33 10.90 9.72 10.66
CA ASP A 33 10.16 10.96 10.88
C ASP A 33 9.32 11.29 9.64
N LEU A 34 8.02 10.98 9.72
CA LEU A 34 7.08 11.18 8.62
C LEU A 34 6.51 12.60 8.58
N SER A 35 6.79 13.46 9.57
CA SER A 35 6.21 14.81 9.69
C SER A 35 6.55 15.72 8.52
N LYS A 36 7.63 15.39 7.81
CA LYS A 36 8.16 16.12 6.66
C LYS A 36 7.51 15.74 5.32
N SER A 37 6.54 14.82 5.35
CA SER A 37 5.84 14.31 4.17
C SER A 37 4.40 14.81 4.11
N GLU A 38 3.90 15.05 2.90
CA GLU A 38 2.48 15.29 2.71
C GLU A 38 1.69 14.00 2.95
N ALA A 39 0.49 14.11 3.53
CA ALA A 39 -0.34 12.96 3.89
C ALA A 39 -0.66 12.01 2.71
N ILE A 40 -0.67 12.53 1.47
CA ILE A 40 -0.89 11.73 0.26
C ILE A 40 0.27 10.76 -0.04
N TYR A 41 1.45 10.95 0.55
CA TYR A 41 2.62 10.08 0.38
C TYR A 41 2.89 9.18 1.59
N VAL A 42 2.09 9.28 2.65
CA VAL A 42 2.23 8.47 3.86
C VAL A 42 1.07 7.49 3.93
N ALA A 43 1.30 6.23 3.54
CA ALA A 43 0.24 5.25 3.36
C ALA A 43 -0.64 5.03 4.62
N ASP A 44 -1.95 4.92 4.43
CA ASP A 44 -2.88 4.47 5.48
C ASP A 44 -2.58 3.00 5.84
N PRO A 45 -2.24 2.68 7.10
CA PRO A 45 -1.94 1.31 7.52
C PRO A 45 -3.05 0.29 7.23
N ARG A 46 -4.32 0.73 7.17
CA ARG A 46 -5.44 -0.16 6.85
C ARG A 46 -5.33 -0.73 5.44
N LEU A 47 -4.72 0.01 4.52
CA LEU A 47 -4.56 -0.34 3.11
C LEU A 47 -3.38 -1.29 2.81
N VAL A 48 -2.63 -1.70 3.84
CA VAL A 48 -1.44 -2.52 3.67
C VAL A 48 -1.79 -3.97 3.37
N VAL A 49 -1.16 -4.51 2.33
CA VAL A 49 -1.13 -5.94 2.02
C VAL A 49 0.31 -6.43 2.11
N GLU A 50 0.51 -7.55 2.80
CA GLU A 50 1.77 -8.28 2.78
C GLU A 50 1.89 -9.06 1.48
N MET A 51 2.83 -8.66 0.62
CA MET A 51 3.11 -9.37 -0.62
C MET A 51 4.04 -10.56 -0.32
N PRO A 52 3.75 -11.78 -0.79
CA PRO A 52 4.58 -12.95 -0.52
C PRO A 52 6.02 -12.79 -1.03
N PHE A 53 6.99 -13.23 -0.25
CA PHE A 53 8.37 -13.41 -0.74
C PHE A 53 8.44 -14.67 -1.61
N ILE A 54 8.93 -14.53 -2.83
CA ILE A 54 9.00 -15.63 -3.81
C ILE A 54 10.42 -15.88 -4.34
N GLY A 55 11.42 -15.23 -3.74
CA GLY A 55 12.82 -15.29 -4.15
C GLY A 55 13.21 -14.12 -5.05
N LYS A 56 14.51 -13.92 -5.24
CA LYS A 56 15.10 -12.90 -6.11
C LYS A 56 15.35 -13.44 -7.52
N ASN A 57 15.58 -12.54 -8.48
CA ASN A 57 16.03 -12.83 -9.86
C ASN A 57 14.98 -13.43 -10.83
N GLY A 58 13.69 -13.15 -10.65
CA GLY A 58 12.64 -13.50 -11.60
C GLY A 58 11.77 -12.30 -12.00
N SER A 59 10.91 -12.50 -13.00
CA SER A 59 10.10 -11.44 -13.59
C SER A 59 8.82 -11.09 -12.81
N SER A 60 8.33 -12.02 -11.98
CA SER A 60 7.11 -11.87 -11.16
C SER A 60 7.33 -11.18 -9.81
N MET A 61 8.57 -10.79 -9.49
CA MET A 61 8.93 -10.14 -8.22
C MET A 61 9.51 -8.74 -8.42
N ASN A 62 9.53 -7.97 -7.34
CA ASN A 62 10.28 -6.72 -7.28
C ASN A 62 11.78 -7.00 -7.04
N SER A 63 12.59 -5.94 -6.98
CA SER A 63 14.04 -6.04 -6.81
C SER A 63 14.46 -6.75 -5.52
N GLU A 64 13.61 -6.76 -4.51
CA GLU A 64 13.89 -7.43 -3.24
C GLU A 64 13.38 -8.86 -3.19
N GLY A 65 12.52 -9.30 -4.11
CA GLY A 65 12.02 -10.67 -4.20
C GLY A 65 10.56 -10.86 -3.76
N TRP A 66 9.81 -9.79 -3.60
CA TRP A 66 8.39 -9.82 -3.24
C TRP A 66 7.49 -9.87 -4.47
N LEU A 67 6.41 -10.66 -4.42
CA LEU A 67 5.45 -10.86 -5.51
C LEU A 67 4.85 -9.53 -5.99
N ARG A 68 4.82 -9.29 -7.31
CA ARG A 68 4.24 -8.09 -7.96
C ARG A 68 2.85 -8.33 -8.56
N ASP A 69 2.11 -9.27 -8.00
CA ASP A 69 0.81 -9.68 -8.54
C ASP A 69 -0.30 -8.75 -8.03
N HIS A 70 -0.83 -7.92 -8.92
CA HIS A 70 -1.91 -7.00 -8.58
C HIS A 70 -3.23 -7.72 -8.25
N LYS A 71 -3.48 -8.93 -8.78
CA LYS A 71 -4.71 -9.67 -8.51
C LYS A 71 -4.70 -10.20 -7.08
N TYR A 72 -3.56 -10.73 -6.63
CA TYR A 72 -3.32 -11.10 -5.24
C TYR A 72 -3.58 -9.89 -4.34
N PHE A 73 -2.91 -8.77 -4.62
CA PHE A 73 -3.05 -7.53 -3.87
C PHE A 73 -4.51 -7.07 -3.72
N TRP A 74 -5.23 -6.97 -4.84
CA TRP A 74 -6.62 -6.49 -4.82
C TRP A 74 -7.59 -7.47 -4.17
N LYS A 75 -7.34 -8.77 -4.30
CA LYS A 75 -8.13 -9.79 -3.62
C LYS A 75 -8.00 -9.67 -2.10
N GLU A 76 -6.79 -9.52 -1.59
CA GLU A 76 -6.54 -9.35 -0.14
C GLU A 76 -7.27 -8.12 0.43
N LEU A 77 -7.23 -6.98 -0.28
CA LEU A 77 -7.98 -5.80 0.16
C LEU A 77 -9.50 -5.98 0.06
N LEU A 78 -9.99 -6.58 -1.02
CA LEU A 78 -11.42 -6.81 -1.22
C LEU A 78 -11.99 -7.76 -0.16
N ASP A 79 -11.25 -8.81 0.20
CA ASP A 79 -11.67 -9.75 1.24
C ASP A 79 -11.72 -9.08 2.62
N ARG A 80 -10.79 -8.15 2.90
CA ARG A 80 -10.71 -7.44 4.17
C ARG A 80 -11.75 -6.32 4.32
N TYR A 81 -11.99 -5.56 3.25
CA TYR A 81 -12.88 -4.40 3.24
C TYR A 81 -13.82 -4.40 2.04
N PRO A 82 -14.73 -5.37 1.90
CA PRO A 82 -15.64 -5.46 0.76
C PRO A 82 -16.53 -4.22 0.59
N GLU A 83 -16.80 -3.48 1.67
CA GLU A 83 -17.58 -2.24 1.69
C GLU A 83 -16.83 -1.04 1.10
N ALA A 84 -15.49 -1.08 1.05
CA ALA A 84 -14.68 0.00 0.49
C ALA A 84 -14.66 -0.02 -1.06
N PHE A 85 -15.28 -1.02 -1.69
CA PHE A 85 -15.28 -1.18 -3.13
C PHE A 85 -16.69 -1.08 -3.70
N SER A 86 -16.88 -0.13 -4.63
CA SER A 86 -18.08 -0.06 -5.45
C SER A 86 -18.29 -1.33 -6.27
N ASP A 87 -19.52 -1.57 -6.74
CA ASP A 87 -19.81 -2.70 -7.62
C ASP A 87 -18.96 -2.71 -8.89
N ASN A 88 -18.61 -1.53 -9.41
CA ASN A 88 -17.72 -1.43 -10.55
C ASN A 88 -16.29 -1.87 -10.20
N ASN A 89 -15.74 -1.39 -9.07
CA ASN A 89 -14.41 -1.83 -8.62
C ASN A 89 -14.39 -3.33 -8.31
N LYS A 90 -15.44 -3.88 -7.69
CA LYS A 90 -15.60 -5.32 -7.47
C LYS A 90 -15.57 -6.11 -8.78
N LYS A 91 -16.26 -5.63 -9.82
CA LYS A 91 -16.22 -6.26 -11.16
C LYS A 91 -14.82 -6.19 -11.78
N ILE A 92 -14.12 -5.07 -11.63
CA ILE A 92 -12.74 -4.90 -12.12
C ILE A 92 -11.80 -5.90 -11.44
N ILE A 93 -11.82 -5.96 -10.10
CA ILE A 93 -10.99 -6.87 -9.29
C ILE A 93 -11.30 -8.33 -9.63
N ALA A 94 -12.57 -8.68 -9.84
CA ALA A 94 -12.98 -10.01 -10.25
C ALA A 94 -12.66 -10.36 -11.72
N GLY A 95 -12.04 -9.45 -12.49
CA GLY A 95 -11.74 -9.65 -13.91
C GLY A 95 -12.98 -9.68 -14.81
N LYS A 96 -14.11 -9.14 -14.34
CA LYS A 96 -15.40 -9.11 -15.04
C LYS A 96 -15.66 -7.79 -15.79
N ASN A 97 -14.72 -6.85 -15.73
CA ASN A 97 -14.78 -5.61 -16.50
C ASN A 97 -13.94 -5.76 -17.78
N PRO A 98 -14.51 -5.59 -18.98
CA PRO A 98 -13.78 -5.79 -20.24
C PRO A 98 -12.87 -4.63 -20.64
N PHE A 99 -12.93 -3.49 -19.95
CA PHE A 99 -12.22 -2.26 -20.35
C PHE A 99 -10.97 -1.97 -19.52
N THR A 100 -10.90 -2.47 -18.29
CA THR A 100 -9.80 -2.15 -17.37
C THR A 100 -9.64 -3.22 -16.29
N THR A 101 -8.40 -3.39 -15.82
CA THR A 101 -8.03 -4.18 -14.63
C THR A 101 -7.68 -3.31 -13.43
N MET A 102 -7.82 -1.99 -13.57
CA MET A 102 -7.40 -1.00 -12.59
C MET A 102 -8.63 -0.41 -11.88
N PRO A 103 -8.85 -0.71 -10.58
CA PRO A 103 -9.88 -0.07 -9.78
C PRO A 103 -9.67 1.45 -9.73
N THR A 104 -10.72 2.21 -9.43
CA THR A 104 -10.67 3.67 -9.37
C THR A 104 -10.81 4.18 -7.94
N ASN A 105 -10.20 5.33 -7.67
CA ASN A 105 -10.36 6.13 -6.46
C ASN A 105 -11.74 6.84 -6.46
N ASP A 106 -12.80 6.05 -6.61
CA ASP A 106 -14.17 6.52 -6.68
C ASP A 106 -14.68 7.01 -5.31
N GLU A 107 -15.93 7.47 -5.27
CA GLU A 107 -16.53 7.98 -4.04
C GLU A 107 -16.67 6.92 -2.94
N VAL A 108 -16.99 5.67 -3.30
CA VAL A 108 -17.12 4.59 -2.32
C VAL A 108 -15.78 4.33 -1.64
N PHE A 109 -14.71 4.21 -2.45
CA PHE A 109 -13.37 4.00 -1.93
C PHE A 109 -12.91 5.15 -1.04
N ARG A 110 -13.09 6.40 -1.47
CA ARG A 110 -12.68 7.59 -0.70
C ARG A 110 -13.51 7.84 0.55
N THR A 111 -14.77 7.42 0.57
CA THR A 111 -15.61 7.51 1.77
C THR A 111 -15.05 6.62 2.88
N TYR A 112 -14.50 5.45 2.51
CA TYR A 112 -13.91 4.52 3.47
C TYR A 112 -12.43 4.86 3.80
N PHE A 113 -11.68 5.26 2.78
CA PHE A 113 -10.27 5.64 2.85
C PHE A 113 -10.08 7.08 2.37
N PRO A 114 -10.23 8.09 3.25
CA PRO A 114 -10.26 9.50 2.86
C PRO A 114 -8.89 10.07 2.48
N GLN A 115 -7.80 9.30 2.63
CA GLN A 115 -6.43 9.74 2.32
C GLN A 115 -6.31 10.36 0.92
N TYR A 116 -7.02 9.79 -0.07
CA TYR A 116 -6.98 10.26 -1.47
C TYR A 116 -8.22 11.06 -1.86
N ASP A 117 -8.93 11.63 -0.88
CA ASP A 117 -10.02 12.55 -1.12
C ASP A 117 -9.57 13.97 -1.49
N VAL A 118 -8.81 14.06 -2.57
CA VAL A 118 -8.17 15.29 -3.06
C VAL A 118 -8.61 15.56 -4.49
N LYS A 119 -8.99 16.81 -4.83
CA LYS A 119 -9.60 17.21 -6.12
C LYS A 119 -8.87 16.66 -7.37
N GLY A 120 -7.54 16.53 -7.35
CA GLY A 120 -6.75 15.98 -8.46
C GLY A 120 -6.61 14.45 -8.50
N LEU A 121 -7.01 13.75 -7.45
CA LEU A 121 -6.87 12.30 -7.30
C LEU A 121 -8.21 11.56 -7.38
N ARG A 122 -9.34 12.26 -7.21
CA ARG A 122 -10.69 11.68 -7.30
C ARG A 122 -10.91 11.04 -8.68
N GLY A 123 -11.42 9.81 -8.68
CA GLY A 123 -11.75 9.05 -9.90
C GLY A 123 -10.54 8.52 -10.67
N GLN A 124 -9.31 8.81 -10.23
CA GLN A 124 -8.09 8.29 -10.87
C GLN A 124 -7.96 6.78 -10.65
N GLY A 125 -7.28 6.10 -11.57
CA GLY A 125 -6.94 4.69 -11.39
C GLY A 125 -6.04 4.48 -10.18
N LEU A 126 -6.21 3.34 -9.50
CA LEU A 126 -5.40 2.92 -8.37
C LEU A 126 -4.44 1.82 -8.81
N VAL A 127 -3.15 1.97 -8.51
CA VAL A 127 -2.13 0.95 -8.74
C VAL A 127 -1.62 0.43 -7.40
N HIS A 128 -1.20 -0.84 -7.34
CA HIS A 128 -0.49 -1.34 -6.17
C HIS A 128 0.95 -0.79 -6.21
N HIS A 129 1.40 -0.28 -5.07
CA HIS A 129 2.72 0.30 -4.89
C HIS A 129 3.40 -0.40 -3.72
N HIS A 130 4.62 -0.91 -3.92
CA HIS A 130 5.42 -1.49 -2.86
C HIS A 130 6.09 -0.38 -2.05
N VAL A 131 5.66 -0.23 -0.80
CA VAL A 131 6.15 0.82 0.10
C VAL A 131 7.63 0.60 0.36
N GLY A 132 8.46 1.61 0.07
CA GLY A 132 9.91 1.55 0.22
C GLY A 132 10.60 0.52 -0.70
N GLY A 133 9.91 -0.02 -1.71
CA GLY A 133 10.41 -1.13 -2.52
C GLY A 133 10.35 -2.51 -1.82
N GLY A 134 9.72 -2.57 -0.64
CA GLY A 134 9.71 -3.73 0.23
C GLY A 134 8.56 -4.71 0.02
N GLY A 135 8.26 -5.47 1.07
CA GLY A 135 7.25 -6.53 1.05
C GLY A 135 5.82 -6.07 1.28
N GLN A 136 5.61 -4.84 1.75
CA GLN A 136 4.28 -4.29 1.95
C GLN A 136 3.85 -3.46 0.76
N ALA A 137 2.61 -3.64 0.30
CA ALA A 137 2.05 -2.86 -0.79
C ALA A 137 0.73 -2.16 -0.40
N VAL A 138 0.44 -1.04 -1.06
CA VAL A 138 -0.75 -0.21 -0.84
C VAL A 138 -1.30 0.31 -2.19
N PRO A 139 -2.59 0.65 -2.28
CA PRO A 139 -3.16 1.21 -3.49
C PRO A 139 -2.89 2.72 -3.52
N VAL A 140 -2.38 3.23 -4.63
CA VAL A 140 -2.10 4.65 -4.81
C VAL A 140 -2.71 5.17 -6.11
N PRO A 141 -3.27 6.40 -6.14
CA PRO A 141 -3.70 7.02 -7.38
C PRO A 141 -2.56 7.18 -8.37
N THR A 142 -2.81 6.89 -9.65
CA THR A 142 -1.79 6.97 -10.72
C THR A 142 -1.03 8.31 -10.79
N PRO A 143 -1.61 9.50 -10.53
CA PRO A 143 -0.85 10.75 -10.62
C PRO A 143 0.29 10.88 -9.61
N ILE A 144 0.22 10.20 -8.45
CA ILE A 144 1.27 10.24 -7.42
C ILE A 144 2.30 9.12 -7.57
N HIS A 145 2.13 8.25 -8.58
CA HIS A 145 3.02 7.13 -8.91
C HIS A 145 3.53 7.18 -10.37
N PRO A 146 4.19 8.29 -10.81
CA PRO A 146 4.69 8.43 -12.18
C PRO A 146 6.01 7.66 -12.35
N GLY A 147 5.94 6.42 -12.84
CA GLY A 147 7.13 5.60 -13.06
C GLY A 147 7.93 5.44 -11.76
N SER A 148 9.19 5.87 -11.75
CA SER A 148 10.06 5.86 -10.56
C SER A 148 10.11 7.20 -9.79
N GLY A 149 9.22 8.15 -10.12
CA GLY A 149 9.07 9.44 -9.44
C GLY A 149 7.93 9.45 -8.41
N GLY A 150 7.47 10.66 -8.05
CA GLY A 150 6.38 10.87 -7.10
C GLY A 150 6.67 10.25 -5.75
N ILE A 151 5.78 9.36 -5.28
CA ILE A 151 5.91 8.68 -3.99
C ILE A 151 7.28 8.00 -3.80
N HIS A 152 7.87 7.38 -4.83
CA HIS A 152 9.18 6.74 -4.71
C HIS A 152 10.31 7.75 -4.35
N ASN A 153 10.23 8.98 -4.84
CA ASN A 153 11.23 10.02 -4.51
C ASN A 153 11.06 10.51 -3.08
N VAL A 154 9.81 10.60 -2.61
CA VAL A 154 9.49 10.96 -1.23
C VAL A 154 10.03 9.89 -0.28
N GLU A 155 9.77 8.62 -0.58
CA GLU A 155 10.27 7.49 0.22
C GLU A 155 11.80 7.46 0.31
N LYS A 156 12.50 7.66 -0.82
CA LYS A 156 13.97 7.76 -0.83
C LYS A 156 14.47 8.93 0.02
N LYS A 157 13.83 10.10 -0.09
CA LYS A 157 14.20 11.30 0.68
C LYS A 157 14.01 11.10 2.19
N LEU A 158 13.01 10.32 2.59
CA LEU A 158 12.71 10.01 3.98
C LEU A 158 13.51 8.82 4.53
N GLY A 159 14.34 8.16 3.72
CA GLY A 159 15.10 6.98 4.15
C GLY A 159 14.24 5.72 4.33
N ILE A 160 13.05 5.69 3.73
CA ILE A 160 12.11 4.55 3.79
C ILE A 160 12.58 3.43 2.84
N TRP A 161 13.18 3.81 1.70
CA TRP A 161 13.55 2.86 0.65
C TRP A 161 14.59 1.83 1.13
N GLY A 162 14.26 0.56 1.01
CA GLY A 162 15.14 -0.56 1.41
C GLY A 162 15.28 -0.77 2.92
N ASN A 163 14.48 -0.09 3.75
CA ASN A 163 14.54 -0.19 5.21
C ASN A 163 14.10 -1.58 5.73
N ASP A 164 13.47 -2.42 4.90
CA ASP A 164 13.10 -3.81 5.20
C ASP A 164 13.93 -4.86 4.42
N SER A 165 14.96 -4.44 3.68
CA SER A 165 15.81 -5.32 2.85
C SER A 165 16.42 -6.50 3.60
N MET A 166 16.75 -6.32 4.89
CA MET A 166 17.28 -7.39 5.76
C MET A 166 16.34 -8.61 5.80
N TYR A 167 15.02 -8.43 5.80
CA TYR A 167 14.08 -9.55 5.81
C TYR A 167 14.14 -10.33 4.50
N ALA A 168 14.21 -9.63 3.37
CA ALA A 168 14.35 -10.25 2.05
C ALA A 168 15.68 -11.02 1.93
N GLU A 169 16.78 -10.49 2.46
CA GLU A 169 18.07 -11.18 2.50
C GLU A 169 18.04 -12.45 3.36
N LEU A 170 17.36 -12.41 4.51
CA LEU A 170 17.20 -13.58 5.37
C LEU A 170 16.31 -14.64 4.70
N LEU A 171 15.18 -14.25 4.12
CA LEU A 171 14.26 -15.17 3.44
C LEU A 171 14.90 -15.81 2.21
N GLN A 172 15.74 -15.07 1.47
CA GLN A 172 16.46 -15.63 0.32
C GLN A 172 17.34 -16.83 0.68
N LYS A 173 17.86 -16.90 1.92
CA LYS A 173 18.68 -18.05 2.36
C LYS A 173 17.89 -19.37 2.40
N PHE A 174 16.56 -19.30 2.44
CA PHE A 174 15.66 -20.45 2.51
C PHE A 174 15.06 -20.83 1.15
N ILE A 175 15.20 -19.98 0.14
CA ILE A 175 14.76 -20.24 -1.23
C ILE A 175 15.99 -20.62 -2.07
N LYS A 176 15.97 -21.83 -2.62
CA LYS A 176 17.04 -22.39 -3.46
C LYS A 176 16.91 -21.94 -4.91
#